data_AF-A0A8C3Q0V6-F1
#
_entry.id   AF-A0A8C3Q0V6-F1
#
_cell.length_a   1.000
_cell.length_b   1.000
_cell.length_c   1.000
_cell.angle_alpha   90.00
_cell.angle_beta   90.00
_cell.angle_gamma   90.00
#
_symmetry.space_group_name_H-M   'P 1'
#
loop_
_entity.id
_entity.type
_entity.pdbx_description
1 polymer ?
#
loop_
_entity_poly.entity_id
_entity_poly.type
_entity_poly.pdbx_seq_one_letter_code
_entity_poly.pdbx_strand_id
1 'polypeptide(L)'
;RPVLPQRRLGPIAAFWERFLQPGGFWRQKVFNAYQTSGFILVRVLIPAWFLHYYVKYHVSKKPYGITSSNPAIFPGDRILETGEIVPPLADEPSEHH
;
A
#
# COMPACT_ATOMS: atom_id res chain seq x y z
N ARG A 1 -20.80 37.25 23.65
CA ARG A 1 -20.96 36.09 22.73
C ARG A 1 -20.89 34.84 23.57
N PRO A 2 -21.82 33.87 23.46
CA PRO A 2 -21.78 32.67 24.27
C PRO A 2 -20.53 31.87 23.87
N VAL A 3 -19.66 31.63 24.84
CA VAL A 3 -18.47 30.79 24.65
C VAL A 3 -18.92 29.36 24.84
N LEU A 4 -18.73 28.52 23.82
CA LEU A 4 -19.05 27.10 23.90
C LEU A 4 -18.25 26.46 25.06
N PRO A 5 -18.86 25.53 25.82
CA PRO A 5 -18.17 24.86 26.92
C PRO A 5 -16.91 24.16 26.39
N GLN A 6 -15.82 24.20 27.16
CA GLN A 6 -14.57 23.56 26.75
C GLN A 6 -14.81 22.09 26.42
N ARG A 7 -14.48 21.73 25.18
CA ARG A 7 -14.54 20.35 24.70
C ARG A 7 -13.62 19.52 25.61
N ARG A 8 -14.18 18.55 26.33
CA ARG A 8 -13.38 17.63 27.16
C ARG A 8 -12.50 16.79 26.24
N LEU A 9 -11.23 17.17 26.15
CA LEU A 9 -10.21 16.41 25.43
C LEU A 9 -9.91 15.15 26.25
N GLY A 10 -9.85 13.99 25.57
CA GLY A 10 -9.44 12.74 26.22
C GLY A 10 -8.00 12.83 26.75
N PRO A 11 -7.57 11.94 27.65
CA PRO A 11 -6.27 12.01 28.32
C PRO A 11 -5.08 12.11 27.33
N ILE A 12 -5.15 11.37 26.22
CA ILE A 12 -4.13 11.42 25.14
C ILE A 12 -4.16 12.77 24.40
N ALA A 13 -5.34 13.31 24.13
CA ALA A 13 -5.48 14.60 23.46
C ALA A 13 -4.98 15.75 24.34
N ALA A 14 -5.27 15.70 25.65
CA ALA A 14 -4.78 16.66 26.63
C ALA A 14 -3.24 16.60 26.79
N PHE A 15 -2.66 15.40 26.72
CA PHE A 15 -1.20 15.24 26.67
C PHE A 15 -0.59 15.94 25.45
N TRP A 16 -1.12 15.69 24.25
CA TRP A 16 -0.60 16.30 23.03
C TRP A 16 -0.75 17.82 23.04
N GLU A 17 -1.86 18.35 23.56
CA GLU A 17 -2.07 19.79 23.70
C GLU A 17 -1.00 20.42 24.61
N ARG A 18 -0.75 19.82 25.79
CA ARG A 18 0.33 20.27 26.71
C ARG A 18 1.72 20.11 26.10
N PHE A 19 1.95 19.06 25.32
CA PHE A 19 3.23 18.85 24.64
C PHE A 19 3.50 19.92 23.57
N LEU A 20 2.45 20.42 22.91
CA LEU A 20 2.53 21.45 21.87
C LEU A 20 2.54 22.89 22.41
N GLN A 21 2.03 23.14 23.62
CA GLN A 21 1.99 24.47 24.25
C GLN A 21 3.34 25.23 24.29
N PRO A 22 4.49 24.57 24.52
CA PRO A 22 5.79 25.25 24.47
C PRO A 22 6.22 25.73 23.08
N GLY A 23 5.39 25.53 22.03
CA GLY A 23 5.50 26.27 20.77
C GLY A 23 6.70 25.97 19.88
N GLY A 24 7.40 24.84 20.08
CA GLY A 24 8.59 24.50 19.30
C GLY A 24 8.30 23.87 17.94
N PHE A 25 8.90 24.39 16.86
CA PHE A 25 8.77 23.87 15.48
C PHE A 25 9.00 22.36 15.36
N TRP A 26 9.97 21.81 16.11
CA TRP A 26 10.24 20.37 16.10
C TRP A 26 9.07 19.54 16.67
N ARG A 27 8.40 20.03 17.72
CA ARG A 27 7.27 19.32 18.34
C ARG A 27 6.06 19.25 17.43
N GLN A 28 5.80 20.31 16.67
CA GLN A 28 4.77 20.33 15.62
C GLN A 28 5.09 19.35 14.50
N LYS A 29 6.36 19.25 14.05
CA LYS A 29 6.76 18.25 13.05
C LYS A 29 6.53 16.82 13.54
N VAL A 30 6.88 16.51 14.79
CA VAL A 30 6.65 15.18 15.38
C VAL A 30 5.15 14.87 15.49
N PHE A 31 4.35 15.85 15.93
CA PHE A 31 2.90 15.67 16.02
C PHE A 31 2.26 15.43 14.65
N ASN A 32 2.67 16.20 13.63
CA ASN A 32 2.20 16.00 12.26
C ASN A 32 2.62 14.63 11.70
N ALA A 33 3.84 14.18 11.97
CA ALA A 33 4.30 12.84 11.58
C ALA A 33 3.48 11.75 12.27
N TYR A 34 3.19 11.89 13.57
CA TYR A 34 2.34 10.95 14.32
C TYR A 34 0.92 10.89 13.75
N GLN A 35 0.30 12.05 13.50
CA GLN A 35 -1.03 12.10 12.90
C GLN A 35 -1.07 11.50 11.49
N THR A 36 -0.06 11.81 10.67
CA THR A 36 0.06 11.28 9.31
C THR A 36 0.25 9.77 9.33
N SER A 37 1.09 9.25 10.22
CA SER A 37 1.27 7.81 10.42
C SER A 37 -0.03 7.13 10.83
N GLY A 38 -0.75 7.69 11.81
CA GLY A 38 -2.06 7.17 12.22
C GLY A 38 -3.08 7.16 11.07
N PHE A 39 -3.11 8.23 10.26
CA PHE A 39 -3.96 8.30 9.08
C PHE A 39 -3.62 7.21 8.06
N ILE A 40 -2.35 7.01 7.73
CA ILE A 40 -1.90 5.97 6.80
C ILE A 40 -2.29 4.58 7.32
N LEU A 41 -2.05 4.30 8.60
CA LEU A 41 -2.43 3.01 9.19
C LEU A 41 -3.94 2.76 9.07
N VAL A 42 -4.76 3.73 9.46
CA VAL A 42 -6.22 3.55 9.50
C VAL A 42 -6.86 3.59 8.10
N ARG A 43 -6.38 4.45 7.20
CA ARG A 43 -7.01 4.67 5.89
C ARG A 43 -6.40 3.86 4.76
N VAL A 44 -5.16 3.40 4.91
CA VAL A 44 -4.47 2.65 3.86
C VAL A 44 -4.23 1.22 4.30
N LEU A 45 -3.52 1.02 5.42
CA LEU A 45 -3.07 -0.32 5.81
C LEU A 45 -4.26 -1.23 6.18
N ILE A 46 -5.19 -0.74 7.01
CA ILE A 46 -6.34 -1.53 7.43
C ILE A 46 -7.22 -1.93 6.23
N PRO A 47 -7.68 -1.01 5.35
CA PRO A 47 -8.49 -1.39 4.18
C PRO A 47 -7.75 -2.28 3.19
N ALA A 48 -6.45 -2.04 2.96
CA ALA A 48 -5.64 -2.90 2.09
C ALA A 48 -5.55 -4.32 2.64
N TRP A 49 -5.38 -4.47 3.96
CA TRP A 49 -5.35 -5.79 4.61
C TRP A 49 -6.70 -6.51 4.53
N PHE A 50 -7.80 -5.78 4.76
CA PHE A 50 -9.16 -6.32 4.56
C PHE A 50 -9.42 -6.76 3.12
N LEU A 51 -9.03 -5.94 2.13
CA LEU A 51 -9.16 -6.28 0.72
C LEU A 51 -8.34 -7.52 0.37
N HIS A 52 -7.09 -7.59 0.85
CA HIS A 52 -6.24 -8.75 0.64
C HIS A 52 -6.82 -10.02 1.26
N TYR A 53 -7.36 -9.93 2.49
CA TYR A 53 -8.06 -11.03 3.14
C TYR A 53 -9.29 -11.48 2.33
N TYR A 54 -10.07 -10.52 1.85
CA TYR A 54 -11.25 -10.80 1.03
C TYR A 54 -10.88 -11.53 -0.27
N VAL A 55 -9.88 -11.03 -1.01
CA VAL A 55 -9.38 -11.68 -2.23
C VAL A 55 -8.92 -13.11 -1.93
N LYS A 56 -8.07 -13.29 -0.91
CA LYS A 56 -7.51 -14.60 -0.55
C LYS A 56 -8.57 -15.64 -0.19
N TYR A 57 -9.61 -15.27 0.56
CA TYR A 57 -10.56 -16.25 1.10
C TYR A 57 -11.88 -16.32 0.35
N HIS A 58 -12.32 -15.26 -0.31
CA HIS A 58 -13.61 -15.24 -1.04
C HIS A 58 -13.44 -15.38 -2.54
N VAL A 59 -12.37 -14.83 -3.10
CA VAL A 59 -12.17 -14.81 -4.54
C VAL A 59 -11.39 -16.04 -4.99
N SER A 60 -10.31 -16.41 -4.30
CA SER A 60 -9.54 -17.63 -4.63
C SER A 60 -10.30 -18.94 -4.37
N LYS A 61 -11.33 -18.95 -3.50
CA LYS A 61 -12.17 -20.14 -3.26
C LYS A 61 -13.25 -20.35 -4.32
N LYS A 62 -13.50 -19.36 -5.19
CA LYS A 62 -14.45 -19.49 -6.30
C LYS A 62 -13.68 -19.86 -7.56
N PRO A 63 -14.09 -20.92 -8.30
CA PRO A 63 -13.49 -21.19 -9.60
C PRO A 63 -13.70 -19.95 -10.50
N TYR A 64 -12.62 -19.48 -11.14
CA TYR A 64 -12.56 -18.24 -11.95
C TYR A 64 -12.68 -16.90 -11.21
N GLY A 65 -12.52 -16.84 -9.89
CA GLY A 65 -12.60 -15.56 -9.17
C GLY A 65 -11.47 -14.57 -9.51
N ILE A 66 -10.27 -15.08 -9.83
CA ILE A 66 -9.12 -14.29 -10.26
C ILE A 66 -8.63 -14.89 -11.58
N THR A 67 -9.02 -14.31 -12.71
CA THR A 67 -8.44 -14.65 -14.00
C THR A 67 -7.20 -13.77 -14.19
N SER A 68 -6.03 -14.31 -13.85
CA SER A 68 -4.77 -13.70 -14.28
C SER A 68 -4.60 -13.96 -15.78
N SER A 69 -4.33 -12.92 -16.57
CA SER A 69 -3.80 -13.13 -17.91
C SER A 69 -2.46 -13.85 -17.81
N ASN A 70 -2.17 -14.74 -18.76
CA ASN A 70 -0.87 -15.37 -18.86
C ASN A 70 0.20 -14.26 -19.02
N PRO A 71 1.27 -14.23 -18.19
CA PRO A 71 2.33 -13.24 -18.34
C PRO A 71 2.94 -13.34 -19.74
N ALA A 72 3.31 -12.20 -20.33
CA ALA A 72 4.01 -12.20 -21.60
C ALA A 72 5.35 -12.91 -21.42
N ILE A 73 5.58 -13.95 -22.22
CA ILE A 73 6.79 -14.77 -22.22
C ILE A 73 7.68 -14.27 -23.36
N PHE A 74 8.91 -13.87 -23.07
CA PHE A 74 9.88 -13.42 -24.07
C PHE A 74 10.97 -14.49 -24.33
N PRO A 75 11.58 -14.50 -25.53
CA PRO A 75 12.70 -15.38 -25.84
C PRO A 75 13.84 -15.22 -24.83
N GLY A 76 14.32 -16.33 -24.27
CA GLY A 76 15.31 -16.35 -23.18
C GLY A 76 14.74 -16.39 -21.76
N ASP A 77 13.44 -16.13 -21.56
CA ASP A 77 12.80 -16.29 -20.26
C ASP A 77 12.71 -17.76 -19.87
N ARG A 78 12.87 -18.04 -18.57
CA ARG A 78 12.68 -19.36 -18.00
C ARG A 78 11.27 -19.48 -17.45
N ILE A 79 10.50 -20.43 -17.97
CA ILE A 79 9.19 -20.75 -17.42
C ILE A 79 9.41 -21.43 -16.06
N LEU A 80 8.97 -20.78 -14.97
CA LEU A 80 9.21 -21.27 -13.60
C LEU A 80 8.59 -22.64 -13.31
N GLU A 81 7.51 -22.98 -14.01
CA GLU A 81 6.76 -24.23 -13.81
C GLU A 81 7.31 -25.41 -14.64
N THR A 82 7.85 -25.15 -15.84
CA THR A 82 8.31 -26.20 -16.78
C THR A 82 9.83 -26.30 -16.84
N GLY A 83 10.56 -25.25 -16.42
CA GLY A 83 12.02 -25.19 -16.49
C GLY A 83 12.58 -24.96 -17.90
N GLU A 84 11.73 -24.90 -18.91
CA GLU A 84 12.08 -24.69 -20.32
C GLU A 84 12.49 -23.23 -20.56
N ILE A 85 13.59 -23.06 -21.31
CA ILE A 85 14.07 -21.77 -21.78
C ILE A 85 13.40 -21.50 -23.11
N VAL A 86 12.73 -20.36 -23.23
CA VAL A 86 12.03 -19.98 -24.46
C VAL A 86 13.09 -19.80 -25.55
N PRO A 87 13.02 -20.57 -26.65
CA PRO A 87 14.02 -20.49 -27.70
C PRO A 87 14.09 -19.06 -28.26
N PRO A 88 15.30 -18.56 -28.58
CA PRO A 88 15.45 -17.27 -29.21
C PRO A 88 14.67 -17.24 -30.53
N LEU A 89 14.12 -16.08 -30.87
CA LEU A 89 13.56 -15.85 -32.20
C LEU A 89 14.66 -16.15 -33.22
N ALA A 90 14.32 -16.91 -34.28
CA ALA A 90 15.26 -17.20 -35.35
C ALA A 90 15.82 -15.86 -35.88
N ASP A 91 17.14 -15.82 -36.09
CA ASP A 91 17.81 -14.62 -36.60
C ASP A 91 17.09 -14.14 -37.85
N GLU A 92 16.45 -12.98 -37.76
CA GLU A 92 16.04 -12.25 -38.97
C GLU A 92 17.33 -11.96 -39.72
N PRO A 93 17.45 -12.33 -41.02
CA PRO A 93 18.63 -11.97 -41.79
C PRO A 93 18.66 -10.44 -41.87
N SER A 94 19.47 -9.83 -41.00
CA SER A 94 19.72 -8.40 -40.99
C SER A 94 20.56 -8.06 -42.22
N GLU A 95 19.92 -7.97 -43.38
CA GLU A 95 20.48 -7.27 -44.53
C GLU A 95 20.45 -5.77 -44.22
N HIS A 96 21.41 -5.32 -43.40
CA HIS A 96 21.89 -3.95 -43.46
C HIS A 96 23.01 -3.90 -44.50
N HIS A 97 22.61 -3.67 -45.74
CA HIS A 97 23.47 -3.16 -46.80
C HIS A 97 23.26 -1.64 -46.95
#